data_AF-A0A661HG44-F1
#
_entry.id   AF-A0A661HG44-F1
#
_cell.length_a   1.000
_cell.length_b   1.000
_cell.length_c   1.000
_cell.angle_alpha   90.00
_cell.angle_beta   90.00
_cell.angle_gamma   90.00
#
_symmetry.space_group_name_H-M   'P 1'
#
loop_
_entity.id
_entity.type
_entity.pdbx_description
1 polymer ?
#
loop_
_entity_poly.entity_id
_entity_poly.type
_entity_poly.pdbx_seq_one_letter_code
_entity_poly.pdbx_strand_id
1 'polypeptide(L)'
;MPDNPEPPSGGLTFTDNITIDWELVDYPPDDARLAMVNESNEAFLRAVSAIGAFSGEASEDDVAISQEITRLDLKMNLLLDLVSQLIYKQLELPEKTRVTVSSSYIEWQGSQLPSPGVTVFVQAYIQHGTPKPLCFYGEVVSHQEDYDAGCARVCYLGLSGSAQSWLDKLIFRHHRREVAYRKSKSSTD
;
A
#
# COMPACT_ATOMS: atom_id res chain seq x y z
N MET A 1 -12.67 -35.44 8.39
CA MET A 1 -11.88 -34.43 7.65
C MET A 1 -12.12 -33.12 8.35
N PRO A 2 -11.09 -32.45 8.92
CA PRO A 2 -11.29 -31.12 9.46
C PRO A 2 -11.56 -30.17 8.30
N ASP A 3 -12.49 -29.27 8.57
CA ASP A 3 -12.98 -28.18 7.74
C ASP A 3 -11.80 -27.35 7.24
N ASN A 4 -11.56 -27.39 5.93
CA ASN A 4 -10.56 -26.55 5.29
C ASN A 4 -11.22 -25.18 5.11
N PRO A 5 -10.77 -24.11 5.79
CA PRO A 5 -11.30 -22.79 5.51
C PRO A 5 -10.94 -22.47 4.06
N GLU A 6 -11.95 -22.41 3.19
CA GLU A 6 -11.78 -21.98 1.81
C GLU A 6 -11.05 -20.62 1.81
N PRO A 7 -10.03 -20.44 0.97
CA PRO A 7 -9.43 -19.13 0.80
C PRO A 7 -10.53 -18.16 0.34
N PRO A 8 -10.67 -16.97 0.96
CA PRO A 8 -11.73 -16.04 0.60
C PRO A 8 -11.65 -15.73 -0.90
N SER A 9 -12.75 -15.98 -1.59
CA SER A 9 -13.00 -15.78 -3.02
C SER A 9 -12.28 -14.54 -3.54
N GLY A 10 -11.41 -14.73 -4.55
CA GLY A 10 -10.42 -13.78 -5.03
C GLY A 10 -10.82 -12.31 -4.96
N GLY A 11 -10.40 -11.64 -3.88
CA GLY A 11 -10.41 -10.20 -3.78
C GLY A 11 -9.44 -9.60 -4.81
N LEU A 12 -9.72 -8.38 -5.26
CA LEU A 12 -8.76 -7.63 -6.08
C LEU A 12 -7.45 -7.51 -5.29
N THR A 13 -6.35 -7.82 -5.96
CA THR A 13 -5.01 -7.59 -5.44
C THR A 13 -4.20 -6.77 -6.43
N PHE A 14 -3.16 -6.13 -5.94
CA PHE A 14 -2.08 -5.66 -6.79
C PHE A 14 -0.76 -6.16 -6.23
N THR A 15 0.21 -6.35 -7.12
CA THR A 15 1.56 -6.74 -6.76
C THR A 15 2.53 -5.67 -7.20
N ASP A 16 3.46 -5.29 -6.32
CA ASP A 16 4.50 -4.30 -6.61
C ASP A 16 5.80 -4.65 -5.86
N ASN A 17 6.91 -4.06 -6.29
CA ASN A 17 8.20 -4.18 -5.62
C ASN A 17 8.38 -2.98 -4.69
N ILE A 18 8.06 -3.16 -3.42
CA ILE A 18 8.07 -2.11 -2.40
C ILE A 18 8.85 -2.56 -1.17
N THR A 19 9.22 -1.60 -0.32
CA THR A 19 9.83 -1.90 0.97
C THR A 19 8.74 -2.24 1.97
N ILE A 20 8.93 -3.32 2.71
CA ILE A 20 8.18 -3.66 3.91
C ILE A 20 9.16 -3.73 5.07
N ASP A 21 8.73 -3.15 6.19
CA ASP A 21 9.35 -3.31 7.49
C ASP A 21 8.31 -3.81 8.50
N TRP A 22 8.74 -4.58 9.49
CA TRP A 22 7.82 -5.16 10.47
C TRP A 22 8.50 -5.38 11.83
N GLU A 23 7.69 -5.26 12.87
CA GLU A 23 8.12 -5.48 14.26
C GLU A 23 7.14 -6.42 14.98
N LEU A 24 7.66 -7.29 15.84
CA LEU A 24 6.82 -8.13 16.71
C LEU A 24 6.11 -7.27 17.75
N VAL A 25 4.84 -7.59 18.00
CA VAL A 25 4.04 -6.90 19.02
C VAL A 25 3.58 -7.94 20.04
N ASP A 26 4.15 -7.85 21.24
CA ASP A 26 3.85 -8.78 22.35
C ASP A 26 2.59 -8.40 23.14
N TYR A 27 1.85 -7.39 22.68
CA TYR A 27 0.63 -6.91 23.32
C TYR A 27 -0.51 -6.76 22.30
N PRO A 28 -1.77 -7.07 22.67
CA PRO A 28 -2.90 -6.75 21.82
C PRO A 28 -3.00 -5.21 21.69
N PRO A 29 -3.07 -4.65 20.46
CA PRO A 29 -3.15 -3.21 20.28
C PRO A 29 -4.46 -2.69 20.87
N ASP A 30 -4.36 -1.70 21.76
CA ASP A 30 -5.52 -1.00 22.33
C ASP A 30 -6.26 -0.18 21.27
N ASP A 31 -7.57 0.01 21.45
CA ASP A 31 -8.47 0.71 20.53
C ASP A 31 -7.98 2.13 20.20
N ALA A 32 -7.39 2.82 21.19
CA ALA A 32 -6.82 4.15 20.99
C ALA A 32 -5.63 4.15 20.00
N ARG A 33 -4.77 3.12 20.05
CA ARG A 33 -3.65 2.96 19.11
C ARG A 33 -4.15 2.62 17.72
N LEU A 34 -5.13 1.71 17.62
CA LEU A 34 -5.76 1.34 16.36
C LEU A 34 -6.41 2.56 15.70
N ALA A 35 -7.13 3.40 16.46
CA ALA A 35 -7.76 4.62 15.96
C ALA A 35 -6.71 5.60 15.39
N MET A 36 -5.63 5.86 16.13
CA MET A 36 -4.56 6.77 15.68
C MET A 36 -3.88 6.29 14.40
N VAL A 37 -3.58 4.99 14.29
CA VAL A 37 -3.00 4.40 13.08
C VAL A 37 -3.96 4.51 11.89
N ASN A 38 -5.25 4.21 12.11
CA ASN A 38 -6.27 4.34 11.08
C ASN A 38 -6.46 5.77 10.58
N GLU A 39 -6.45 6.77 11.47
CA GLU A 39 -6.55 8.18 11.07
C GLU A 39 -5.35 8.60 10.19
N SER A 40 -4.14 8.21 10.59
CA SER A 40 -2.93 8.48 9.81
C SER A 40 -2.96 7.81 8.43
N ASN A 41 -3.41 6.56 8.37
CA ASN A 41 -3.58 5.81 7.12
C ASN A 41 -4.64 6.42 6.22
N GLU A 42 -5.78 6.81 6.78
CA GLU A 42 -6.86 7.43 6.03
C GLU A 42 -6.41 8.76 5.41
N ALA A 43 -5.73 9.61 6.18
CA ALA A 43 -5.15 10.85 5.69
C ALA A 43 -4.15 10.58 4.56
N PHE A 44 -3.29 9.57 4.72
CA PHE A 44 -2.32 9.17 3.71
C PHE A 44 -2.97 8.65 2.42
N LEU A 45 -3.86 7.66 2.51
CA LEU A 45 -4.51 7.05 1.36
C LEU A 45 -5.40 8.05 0.60
N ARG A 46 -6.05 8.98 1.31
CA ARG A 46 -6.78 10.09 0.71
C ARG A 46 -5.83 11.01 -0.09
N ALA A 47 -4.70 11.39 0.49
CA ALA A 47 -3.70 12.23 -0.20
C ALA A 47 -3.13 11.54 -1.44
N VAL A 48 -2.78 10.25 -1.34
CA VAL A 48 -2.31 9.43 -2.49
C VAL A 48 -3.36 9.36 -3.60
N SER A 49 -4.64 9.23 -3.22
CA SER A 49 -5.74 9.24 -4.17
C SER A 49 -5.89 10.59 -4.90
N ALA A 50 -5.71 11.71 -4.17
CA ALA A 50 -5.82 13.06 -4.73
C ALA A 50 -4.70 13.39 -5.72
N ILE A 51 -3.43 13.08 -5.37
CA ILE A 51 -2.26 13.27 -6.27
C ILE A 51 -2.48 12.52 -7.60
N GLY A 52 -3.22 11.42 -7.54
CA GLY A 52 -3.49 10.58 -8.69
C GLY A 52 -4.61 11.00 -9.63
N ALA A 53 -5.43 11.99 -9.25
CA ALA A 53 -6.70 12.30 -9.89
C ALA A 53 -6.64 13.49 -10.87
N PHE A 54 -5.52 14.21 -10.96
CA PHE A 54 -5.39 15.49 -11.68
C PHE A 54 -5.40 15.43 -13.21
N SER A 55 -5.76 14.30 -13.83
CA SER A 55 -5.82 14.16 -15.29
C SER A 55 -7.26 14.31 -15.81
N GLY A 56 -7.94 15.41 -15.49
CA GLY A 56 -9.25 15.77 -16.02
C GLY A 56 -9.14 16.93 -17.02
N GLU A 57 -9.77 16.78 -18.20
CA GLU A 57 -9.79 17.78 -19.27
C GLU A 57 -10.41 19.11 -18.79
N ALA A 58 -9.64 20.20 -18.83
CA ALA A 58 -10.09 21.53 -18.47
C ALA A 58 -10.83 22.21 -19.64
N SER A 59 -11.94 22.90 -19.35
CA SER A 59 -12.71 23.71 -20.31
C SER A 59 -11.95 24.97 -20.75
N GLU A 60 -12.20 25.43 -21.98
CA GLU A 60 -11.45 26.51 -22.66
C GLU A 60 -11.41 27.87 -21.91
N ASP A 61 -12.40 28.20 -21.09
CA ASP A 61 -12.43 29.46 -20.31
C ASP A 61 -11.51 29.44 -19.07
N ASP A 62 -11.03 28.26 -18.66
CA ASP A 62 -10.23 28.09 -17.44
C ASP A 62 -8.75 27.81 -17.74
N VAL A 63 -8.31 27.96 -19.00
CA VAL A 63 -6.99 27.50 -19.48
C VAL A 63 -5.84 28.21 -18.78
N ALA A 64 -5.93 29.53 -18.54
CA ALA A 64 -4.87 30.29 -17.88
C ALA A 64 -4.73 29.95 -16.38
N ILE A 65 -5.86 29.80 -15.68
CA ILE A 65 -5.87 29.38 -14.27
C ILE A 65 -5.44 27.92 -14.17
N SER A 66 -5.90 27.05 -15.06
CA SER A 66 -5.51 25.64 -15.15
C SER A 66 -4.02 25.46 -15.43
N GLN A 67 -3.42 26.32 -16.26
CA GLN A 67 -1.97 26.34 -16.51
C GLN A 67 -1.18 26.76 -15.27
N GLU A 68 -1.63 27.79 -14.54
CA GLU A 68 -0.99 28.17 -13.28
C GLU A 68 -1.15 27.10 -12.20
N ILE A 69 -2.31 26.44 -12.11
CA ILE A 69 -2.53 25.30 -11.21
C ILE A 69 -1.61 24.14 -11.58
N THR A 70 -1.48 23.82 -12.88
CA THR A 70 -0.57 22.76 -13.37
C THR A 70 0.89 23.10 -13.05
N ARG A 71 1.28 24.37 -13.20
CA ARG A 71 2.63 24.83 -12.86
C ARG A 71 2.89 24.76 -11.35
N LEU A 72 1.89 25.06 -10.52
CA LEU A 72 1.97 24.91 -9.07
C LEU A 72 2.05 23.43 -8.67
N ASP A 73 1.25 22.56 -9.29
CA ASP A 73 1.29 21.11 -9.07
C ASP A 73 2.66 20.54 -9.42
N LEU A 74 3.27 20.95 -10.54
CA LEU A 74 4.63 20.54 -10.91
C LEU A 74 5.67 20.95 -9.84
N LYS A 75 5.57 22.18 -9.32
CA LYS A 75 6.47 22.65 -8.25
C LYS A 75 6.26 21.87 -6.95
N MET A 76 5.01 21.56 -6.60
CA MET A 76 4.68 20.74 -5.42
C MET A 76 5.22 19.32 -5.57
N ASN A 77 5.04 18.70 -6.73
CA ASN A 77 5.59 17.38 -7.02
C ASN A 77 7.13 17.36 -6.99
N LEU A 78 7.79 18.40 -7.52
CA LEU A 78 9.25 18.51 -7.45
C LEU A 78 9.74 18.69 -6.00
N LEU A 79 9.08 19.55 -5.21
CA LEU A 79 9.43 19.71 -3.80
C LEU A 79 9.20 18.42 -3.02
N LEU A 80 8.10 17.71 -3.29
CA LEU A 80 7.83 16.42 -2.69
C LEU A 80 8.94 15.42 -3.04
N ASP A 81 9.33 15.33 -4.31
CA ASP A 81 10.42 14.44 -4.74
C ASP A 81 11.75 14.77 -4.07
N LEU A 82 12.14 16.05 -4.00
CA LEU A 82 13.39 16.48 -3.35
C LEU A 82 13.38 16.20 -1.84
N VAL A 83 12.26 16.47 -1.15
CA VAL A 83 12.11 16.18 0.29
C VAL A 83 12.12 14.66 0.52
N SER A 84 11.43 13.90 -0.32
CA SER A 84 11.47 12.44 -0.29
C SER A 84 12.90 11.92 -0.45
N GLN A 85 13.66 12.42 -1.42
CA GLN A 85 15.07 12.04 -1.61
C GLN A 85 15.95 12.36 -0.38
N LEU A 86 15.71 13.49 0.30
CA LEU A 86 16.43 13.83 1.53
C LEU A 86 16.10 12.86 2.66
N ILE A 87 14.82 12.51 2.83
CA ILE A 87 14.36 11.57 3.85
C ILE A 87 14.89 10.16 3.54
N TYR A 88 14.81 9.71 2.29
CA TYR A 88 15.35 8.41 1.86
C TYR A 88 16.85 8.26 2.08
N LYS A 89 17.63 9.36 2.06
CA LYS A 89 19.06 9.31 2.41
C LYS A 89 19.32 9.11 3.91
N GLN A 90 18.36 9.41 4.76
CA GLN A 90 18.46 9.26 6.21
C GLN A 90 17.80 7.97 6.70
N LEU A 91 16.83 7.44 5.96
CA LEU A 91 16.17 6.18 6.28
C LEU A 91 17.04 5.00 5.82
N GLU A 92 17.42 4.13 6.76
CA GLU A 92 17.95 2.80 6.45
C GLU A 92 16.78 1.89 6.08
N LEU A 93 16.28 2.00 4.84
CA LEU A 93 15.17 1.17 4.37
C LEU A 93 15.65 -0.23 3.96
N PRO A 94 14.92 -1.29 4.34
CA PRO A 94 15.14 -2.62 3.80
C PRO A 94 15.04 -2.67 2.27
N GLU A 95 15.66 -3.69 1.69
CA GLU A 95 15.57 -3.95 0.25
C GLU A 95 14.12 -4.13 -0.19
N LYS A 96 13.81 -3.68 -1.41
CA LYS A 96 12.46 -3.83 -1.97
C LYS A 96 12.19 -5.31 -2.25
N THR A 97 11.06 -5.79 -1.75
CA THR A 97 10.59 -7.16 -1.99
C THR A 97 9.30 -7.14 -2.80
N ARG A 98 8.96 -8.28 -3.39
CA ARG A 98 7.70 -8.44 -4.10
C ARG A 98 6.58 -8.59 -3.08
N VAL A 99 5.65 -7.65 -3.09
CA VAL A 99 4.54 -7.58 -2.15
C VAL A 99 3.22 -7.63 -2.91
N THR A 100 2.30 -8.46 -2.44
CA THR A 100 0.91 -8.52 -2.89
C THR A 100 0.02 -7.91 -1.82
N VAL A 101 -0.78 -6.92 -2.21
CA VAL A 101 -1.70 -6.22 -1.30
C VAL A 101 -3.13 -6.54 -1.70
N SER A 102 -3.93 -6.93 -0.71
CA SER A 102 -5.37 -7.18 -0.78
C SER A 102 -6.12 -6.23 0.17
N SER A 103 -7.45 -6.25 0.09
CA SER A 103 -8.35 -5.54 1.00
C SER A 103 -8.39 -6.15 2.42
N SER A 104 -7.97 -7.41 2.55
CA SER A 104 -8.01 -8.17 3.81
C SER A 104 -6.63 -8.61 4.33
N TYR A 105 -5.63 -8.67 3.46
CA TYR A 105 -4.28 -9.11 3.82
C TYR A 105 -3.21 -8.41 3.01
N ILE A 106 -1.98 -8.52 3.50
CA ILE A 106 -0.75 -8.29 2.74
C ILE A 106 0.07 -9.58 2.71
N GLU A 107 0.82 -9.78 1.63
CA GLU A 107 1.71 -10.93 1.48
C GLU A 107 3.03 -10.46 0.89
N TRP A 108 4.15 -10.97 1.41
CA TRP A 108 5.46 -10.66 0.87
C TRP A 108 6.44 -11.82 1.02
N GLN A 109 7.49 -11.79 0.19
CA GLN A 109 8.60 -12.73 0.27
C GLN A 109 9.80 -12.07 0.94
N GLY A 110 10.58 -12.83 1.70
CA GLY A 110 11.73 -12.29 2.41
C GLY A 110 12.57 -13.36 3.11
N SER A 111 13.79 -12.97 3.49
CA SER A 111 14.70 -13.80 4.28
C SER A 111 14.38 -13.78 5.78
N GLN A 112 13.84 -12.65 6.28
CA GLN A 112 13.39 -12.49 7.65
C GLN A 112 11.88 -12.26 7.65
N LEU A 113 11.16 -13.25 8.15
CA LEU A 113 9.71 -13.28 8.18
C LEU A 113 9.20 -13.52 9.60
N PRO A 114 8.06 -12.91 9.96
CA PRO A 114 7.45 -13.17 11.26
C PRO A 114 6.85 -14.58 11.27
N SER A 115 6.97 -15.27 12.40
CA SER A 115 6.46 -16.63 12.55
C SER A 115 4.93 -16.68 12.46
N PRO A 116 4.33 -17.78 11.95
CA PRO A 116 2.89 -17.97 11.97
C PRO A 116 2.25 -17.79 13.36
N GLY A 117 1.10 -17.14 13.43
CA GLY A 117 0.30 -16.94 14.64
C GLY A 117 0.75 -15.79 15.54
N VAL A 118 1.79 -15.04 15.18
CA VAL A 118 2.22 -13.86 15.94
C VAL A 118 1.51 -12.59 15.44
N THR A 119 1.38 -11.60 16.33
CA THR A 119 0.92 -10.26 15.95
C THR A 119 2.12 -9.39 15.61
N VAL A 120 2.01 -8.65 14.51
CA VAL A 120 3.04 -7.74 14.02
C VAL A 120 2.49 -6.35 13.76
N PHE A 121 3.38 -5.36 13.85
CA PHE A 121 3.16 -4.04 13.30
C PHE A 121 3.94 -3.93 12.00
N VAL A 122 3.24 -3.63 10.90
CA VAL A 122 3.82 -3.61 9.54
C VAL A 122 3.81 -2.18 9.02
N GLN A 123 4.91 -1.80 8.37
CA GLN A 123 5.09 -0.55 7.66
C GLN A 123 5.34 -0.86 6.18
N ALA A 124 4.34 -0.63 5.33
CA ALA A 124 4.41 -0.89 3.90
C ALA A 124 4.54 0.41 3.10
N TYR A 125 5.65 0.60 2.39
CA TYR A 125 5.92 1.79 1.58
C TYR A 125 5.23 1.68 0.21
N ILE A 126 3.90 1.62 0.21
CA ILE A 126 3.07 1.27 -0.96
C ILE A 126 3.04 2.34 -2.07
N GLN A 127 3.41 3.59 -1.76
CA GLN A 127 3.38 4.70 -2.71
C GLN A 127 4.80 5.15 -3.03
N HIS A 128 5.17 5.02 -4.30
CA HIS A 128 6.46 5.53 -4.79
C HIS A 128 6.50 7.07 -4.68
N GLY A 129 7.68 7.60 -4.35
CA GLY A 129 7.90 9.05 -4.26
C GLY A 129 7.45 9.70 -2.95
N THR A 130 6.88 8.95 -1.99
CA THR A 130 6.61 9.44 -0.63
C THR A 130 7.21 8.51 0.42
N PRO A 131 8.02 9.01 1.37
CA PRO A 131 8.66 8.20 2.39
C PRO A 131 7.69 7.86 3.55
N LYS A 132 6.37 8.03 3.36
CA LYS A 132 5.37 7.70 4.37
C LYS A 132 4.84 6.28 4.11
N PRO A 133 4.99 5.35 5.07
CA PRO A 133 4.40 4.01 4.95
C PRO A 133 2.91 4.00 5.29
N LEU A 134 2.21 2.99 4.78
CA LEU A 134 0.96 2.50 5.31
C LEU A 134 1.28 1.62 6.52
N CYS A 135 0.78 1.99 7.71
CA CYS A 135 1.09 1.29 8.95
C CYS A 135 -0.11 0.49 9.44
N PHE A 136 0.03 -0.75 9.88
CA PHE A 136 -1.08 -1.48 10.47
C PHE A 136 -0.61 -2.57 11.42
N TYR A 137 -1.47 -2.92 12.36
CA TYR A 137 -1.32 -4.16 13.10
C TYR A 137 -1.94 -5.30 12.30
N GLY A 138 -1.37 -6.48 12.41
CA GLY A 138 -1.92 -7.66 11.76
C GLY A 138 -1.45 -8.95 12.40
N GLU A 139 -2.20 -10.00 12.13
CA GLU A 139 -1.88 -11.36 12.56
C GLU A 139 -1.28 -12.13 11.39
N VAL A 140 -0.18 -12.83 11.65
CA VAL A 140 0.46 -13.68 10.65
C VAL A 140 -0.35 -14.96 10.50
N VAL A 141 -0.99 -15.12 9.34
CA VAL A 141 -1.86 -16.25 9.02
C VAL A 141 -1.24 -17.22 8.00
N SER A 142 0.05 -17.04 7.66
CA SER A 142 0.76 -17.96 6.77
C SER A 142 0.83 -19.36 7.35
N HIS A 143 0.68 -20.38 6.49
CA HIS A 143 0.94 -21.75 6.89
C HIS A 143 2.44 -21.98 7.08
N GLN A 144 2.80 -23.03 7.83
CA GLN A 144 4.21 -23.39 8.04
C GLN A 144 4.94 -23.65 6.71
N GLU A 145 4.27 -24.26 5.73
CA GLU A 145 4.84 -24.53 4.40
C GLU A 145 5.17 -23.24 3.63
N ASP A 146 4.30 -22.22 3.71
CA ASP A 146 4.53 -20.91 3.08
C ASP A 146 5.70 -20.18 3.75
N TYR A 147 5.75 -20.25 5.09
CA TYR A 147 6.85 -19.67 5.88
C TYR A 147 8.19 -20.31 5.53
N ASP A 148 8.23 -21.65 5.45
CA ASP A 148 9.42 -22.41 5.07
C ASP A 148 9.84 -22.12 3.60
N ALA A 149 8.88 -21.78 2.74
CA ALA A 149 9.12 -21.31 1.37
C ALA A 149 9.53 -19.83 1.28
N GLY A 150 9.63 -19.11 2.41
CA GLY A 150 10.03 -17.71 2.44
C GLY A 150 8.90 -16.74 2.08
N CYS A 151 7.65 -17.07 2.41
CA CYS A 151 6.47 -16.23 2.22
C CYS A 151 5.74 -15.99 3.56
N ALA A 152 5.38 -14.73 3.83
CA ALA A 152 4.54 -14.38 4.98
C ALA A 152 3.25 -13.69 4.50
N ARG A 153 2.13 -14.05 5.13
CA ARG A 153 0.83 -13.43 4.92
C ARG A 153 0.30 -12.89 6.23
N VAL A 154 -0.11 -11.63 6.21
CA VAL A 154 -0.61 -10.92 7.39
C VAL A 154 -2.00 -10.37 7.10
N CYS A 155 -2.97 -10.74 7.94
CA CYS A 155 -4.33 -10.20 7.92
C CYS A 155 -4.41 -8.93 8.75
N TYR A 156 -5.11 -7.91 8.26
CA TYR A 156 -5.24 -6.64 8.99
C TYR A 156 -6.02 -6.81 10.29
N LEU A 157 -5.52 -6.21 11.37
CA LEU A 157 -6.18 -6.18 12.67
C LEU A 157 -6.66 -4.76 12.97
N GLY A 158 -7.98 -4.61 13.14
CA GLY A 158 -8.58 -3.33 13.54
C GLY A 158 -8.56 -2.24 12.48
N LEU A 159 -8.47 -2.57 11.19
CA LEU A 159 -8.56 -1.59 10.11
C LEU A 159 -9.95 -0.94 10.08
N SER A 160 -10.04 0.39 10.07
CA SER A 160 -11.32 1.08 10.01
C SER A 160 -11.98 0.91 8.63
N GLY A 161 -13.32 0.93 8.57
CA GLY A 161 -14.03 0.82 7.29
C GLY A 161 -13.70 1.95 6.30
N SER A 162 -13.32 3.13 6.81
CA SER A 162 -12.85 4.25 5.98
C SER A 162 -11.48 3.97 5.38
N ALA A 163 -10.50 3.53 6.19
CA ALA A 163 -9.18 3.16 5.72
C ALA A 163 -9.25 2.01 4.69
N GLN A 164 -10.08 0.99 4.96
CA GLN A 164 -10.35 -0.11 4.03
C GLN A 164 -10.91 0.39 2.69
N SER A 165 -11.91 1.26 2.72
CA SER A 165 -12.51 1.83 1.50
C SER A 165 -11.50 2.60 0.65
N TRP A 166 -10.55 3.31 1.27
CA TRP A 166 -9.49 4.00 0.55
C TRP A 166 -8.41 3.05 0.03
N LEU A 167 -8.08 2.01 0.78
CA LEU A 167 -7.17 0.96 0.34
C LEU A 167 -7.75 0.23 -0.90
N ASP A 168 -9.04 -0.09 -0.89
CA ASP A 168 -9.73 -0.72 -2.03
C ASP A 168 -9.67 0.15 -3.29
N LYS A 169 -9.86 1.47 -3.15
CA LYS A 169 -9.71 2.42 -4.26
C LYS A 169 -8.29 2.43 -4.81
N LEU A 170 -7.28 2.36 -3.95
CA LEU A 170 -5.87 2.28 -4.35
C LEU A 170 -5.61 0.98 -5.12
N ILE A 171 -6.04 -0.16 -4.56
CA ILE A 171 -5.90 -1.47 -5.20
C ILE A 171 -6.56 -1.47 -6.58
N PHE A 172 -7.81 -1.00 -6.67
CA PHE A 172 -8.54 -0.93 -7.93
C PHE A 172 -7.84 -0.05 -8.98
N ARG A 173 -7.27 1.09 -8.55
CA ARG A 173 -6.51 1.97 -9.43
C ARG A 173 -5.25 1.31 -9.96
N HIS A 174 -4.49 0.62 -9.11
CA HIS A 174 -3.30 -0.12 -9.54
C HIS A 174 -3.66 -1.24 -10.52
N HIS A 175 -4.68 -2.03 -10.17
CA HIS A 175 -5.19 -3.10 -11.03
C HIS A 175 -5.63 -2.57 -12.41
N ARG A 176 -6.38 -1.46 -12.46
CA ARG A 176 -6.81 -0.84 -13.73
C ARG A 176 -5.62 -0.39 -14.58
N ARG A 177 -4.57 0.18 -13.97
CA ARG A 177 -3.33 0.59 -14.67
C ARG A 177 -2.60 -0.62 -15.25
N GLU A 178 -2.49 -1.71 -14.49
CA GLU A 178 -1.84 -2.93 -14.93
C GLU A 178 -2.58 -3.58 -16.12
N VAL A 179 -3.91 -3.67 -16.04
CA VAL A 179 -4.74 -4.21 -17.15
C VAL A 179 -4.58 -3.36 -18.42
N ALA A 180 -4.55 -2.03 -18.29
CA ALA A 180 -4.32 -1.13 -19.43
C ALA A 180 -2.94 -1.35 -20.07
N TYR A 181 -1.89 -1.49 -19.26
CA TYR A 181 -0.53 -1.75 -19.74
C TYR A 181 -0.39 -3.12 -20.43
N ARG A 182 -1.06 -4.16 -19.91
CA ARG A 182 -1.05 -5.49 -20.53
C ARG A 182 -1.76 -5.49 -21.89
N LYS A 183 -2.87 -4.75 -22.02
CA LYS A 183 -3.61 -4.61 -23.29
C LYS A 183 -2.84 -3.84 -24.37
N SER A 184 -2.08 -2.81 -24.01
CA SER A 184 -1.27 -2.07 -24.99
C SER A 184 -0.11 -2.91 -25.51
N LYS A 185 0.51 -3.73 -24.64
CA LYS A 185 1.61 -4.63 -25.03
C LYS A 185 1.15 -5.78 -25.94
N SER A 186 -0.08 -6.26 -25.81
CA SER A 186 -0.63 -7.32 -26.68
C SER A 186 -1.14 -6.82 -28.04
N SER A 187 -1.13 -5.52 -28.30
CA SER A 187 -1.60 -4.93 -29.57
C SER A 187 -0.45 -4.48 -30.48
N THR A 188 0.79 -4.85 -30.14
CA THR A 188 2.02 -4.52 -30.89
C THR A 188 2.79 -5.79 -31.33
N ASP A 189 2.22 -6.98 -31.12
CA ASP A 189 2.60 -8.24 -31.77
C ASP A 189 1.52 -8.65 -32.78
#